data_AF-A0A5N5T303-F1
#
_entry.id   AF-A0A5N5T303-F1
#
_cell.length_a   1.000
_cell.length_b   1.000
_cell.length_c   1.000
_cell.angle_alpha   90.00
_cell.angle_beta   90.00
_cell.angle_gamma   90.00
#
_symmetry.space_group_name_H-M   'P 1'
#
loop_
_entity.id
_entity.type
_entity.pdbx_description
1 polymer ?
#
loop_
_entity_poly.entity_id
_entity_poly.type
_entity_poly.pdbx_seq_one_letter_code
_entity_poly.pdbx_strand_id
1 'polypeptide(L)'
;MVRYTKQPDNPTKSCKAKGSNLRVSFKNTCETANALRKMSLARALTFLRNVIKKKECVPFKKYNGGIGRCAQAKQWGASQGRWPKKSANFLLDLLKNAESNALFKGLEADHLVIDHISVSRARQMRRRTYRAHGRIQSLYVLSLSY
;
A
#
# COMPACT_ATOMS: atom_id res chain seq x y z
N MET A 1 -23.37 0.99 2.49
CA MET A 1 -22.62 1.75 1.45
C MET A 1 -21.24 2.12 2.00
N VAL A 2 -20.17 1.91 1.21
CA VAL A 2 -18.80 2.17 1.63
C VAL A 2 -18.48 3.67 1.57
N ARG A 3 -18.06 4.27 2.69
CA ARG A 3 -17.59 5.66 2.73
C ARG A 3 -16.10 5.74 2.39
N TYR A 4 -15.75 6.68 1.50
CA TYR A 4 -14.37 7.02 1.15
C TYR A 4 -13.95 8.28 1.89
N THR A 5 -12.66 8.41 2.20
CA THR A 5 -12.14 9.59 2.91
C THR A 5 -12.07 10.83 2.03
N LYS A 6 -11.87 10.67 0.73
CA LYS A 6 -11.82 11.74 -0.26
C LYS A 6 -12.86 11.45 -1.33
N GLN A 7 -13.65 12.46 -1.69
CA GLN A 7 -14.49 12.41 -2.88
C GLN A 7 -13.73 13.02 -4.06
N PRO A 8 -13.86 12.43 -5.26
CA PRO A 8 -13.28 13.02 -6.46
C PRO A 8 -14.04 14.30 -6.81
N ASP A 9 -13.32 15.30 -7.31
CA ASP A 9 -13.92 16.57 -7.76
C ASP A 9 -14.89 16.32 -8.93
N ASN A 10 -14.54 15.39 -9.82
CA ASN A 10 -15.42 14.94 -10.89
C ASN A 10 -15.67 13.41 -10.81
N PRO A 11 -16.89 12.96 -10.44
CA PRO A 11 -17.20 11.54 -10.28
C PRO A 11 -17.30 10.76 -11.60
N THR A 12 -17.55 11.42 -12.74
CA THR A 12 -17.65 10.76 -14.05
C THR A 12 -16.27 10.41 -14.59
N LYS A 13 -15.30 11.31 -14.40
CA LYS A 13 -13.89 11.15 -14.83
C LYS A 13 -13.00 10.41 -13.81
N SER A 14 -13.58 9.86 -12.74
CA SER A 14 -12.82 9.22 -11.67
C SER A 14 -13.30 7.79 -11.39
N CYS A 15 -12.36 6.88 -11.14
CA CYS A 15 -12.64 5.53 -10.67
C CYS A 15 -12.28 5.40 -9.18
N LYS A 16 -12.89 4.41 -8.50
CA LYS A 16 -12.61 4.10 -7.09
C LYS A 16 -12.41 2.61 -6.95
N ALA A 17 -11.48 2.23 -6.08
CA ALA A 17 -11.28 0.84 -5.67
C ALA A 17 -10.98 0.80 -4.17
N LYS A 18 -11.35 -0.30 -3.51
CA LYS A 18 -11.10 -0.50 -2.09
C LYS A 18 -10.86 -1.98 -1.79
N GLY A 19 -9.88 -2.25 -0.94
CA GLY A 19 -9.71 -3.54 -0.27
C GLY A 19 -9.98 -3.41 1.22
N SER A 20 -10.71 -4.36 1.81
CA SER A 20 -11.05 -4.38 3.24
C SER A 20 -10.49 -5.62 3.93
N ASN A 21 -10.13 -5.49 5.23
CA ASN A 21 -9.64 -6.59 6.07
C ASN A 21 -8.48 -7.39 5.45
N LEU A 22 -7.55 -6.71 4.80
CA LEU A 22 -6.39 -7.31 4.15
C LEU A 22 -5.38 -7.81 5.19
N ARG A 23 -4.92 -9.05 5.04
CA ARG A 23 -3.93 -9.68 5.93
C ARG A 23 -2.50 -9.28 5.58
N VAL A 24 -2.20 -7.99 5.71
CA VAL A 24 -0.89 -7.37 5.42
C VAL A 24 -0.47 -6.42 6.53
N SER A 25 0.84 -6.21 6.66
CA SER A 25 1.38 -5.23 7.61
C SER A 25 0.90 -3.83 7.27
N PHE A 26 0.21 -3.20 8.23
CA PHE A 26 -0.23 -1.81 8.14
C PHE A 26 0.91 -0.86 7.78
N LYS A 27 2.02 -0.93 8.53
CA LYS A 27 3.15 0.01 8.40
C LYS A 27 3.79 -0.06 7.02
N ASN A 28 4.09 -1.28 6.54
CA ASN A 28 4.71 -1.48 5.24
C ASN A 28 3.82 -0.98 4.10
N THR A 29 2.51 -1.23 4.22
CA THR A 29 1.57 -0.87 3.17
C THR A 29 1.30 0.63 3.12
N CYS A 30 1.37 1.31 4.28
CA CYS A 30 1.29 2.77 4.35
C CYS A 30 2.46 3.44 3.62
N GLU A 31 3.69 2.96 3.83
CA GLU A 31 4.88 3.49 3.13
C GLU A 31 4.83 3.19 1.63
N THR A 32 4.44 1.97 1.23
CA THR A 32 4.27 1.65 -0.20
C THR A 32 3.20 2.50 -0.86
N ALA A 33 2.07 2.72 -0.18
CA ALA A 33 0.97 3.52 -0.72
C ALA A 33 1.39 4.98 -0.87
N ASN A 34 2.10 5.54 0.11
CA ASN A 34 2.62 6.91 0.03
C ASN A 34 3.57 7.11 -1.16
N ALA A 35 4.35 6.09 -1.52
CA ALA A 35 5.22 6.15 -2.69
C ALA A 35 4.44 6.21 -4.02
N LEU A 36 3.22 5.64 -4.08
CA LEU A 36 2.39 5.61 -5.28
C LEU A 36 1.61 6.91 -5.54
N ARG A 37 1.55 7.81 -4.56
CA ARG A 37 0.74 9.04 -4.68
C ARG A 37 1.26 9.92 -5.82
N LYS A 38 0.36 10.44 -6.64
CA LYS A 38 0.65 11.29 -7.82
C LYS A 38 1.41 10.59 -8.96
N MET A 39 1.48 9.26 -8.99
CA MET A 39 2.04 8.53 -10.13
C MET A 39 0.98 8.26 -11.19
N SER A 40 1.40 8.15 -12.46
CA SER A 40 0.57 7.52 -13.49
C SER A 40 0.37 6.03 -13.18
N LEU A 41 -0.77 5.49 -13.60
CA LEU A 41 -1.13 4.10 -13.34
C LEU A 41 -0.10 3.12 -13.93
N ALA A 42 0.35 3.38 -15.16
CA ALA A 42 1.40 2.58 -15.82
C ALA A 42 2.73 2.58 -15.05
N ARG A 43 3.17 3.74 -14.55
CA ARG A 43 4.40 3.85 -13.74
C ARG A 43 4.23 3.13 -12.40
N ALA A 44 3.07 3.27 -11.76
CA ALA A 44 2.76 2.62 -10.49
C ALA A 44 2.79 1.09 -10.60
N LEU A 45 2.19 0.51 -11.65
CA LEU A 45 2.23 -0.94 -11.90
C LEU A 45 3.67 -1.43 -12.12
N THR A 46 4.44 -0.69 -12.92
CA THR A 46 5.86 -1.02 -13.17
C THR A 46 6.70 -0.91 -11.89
N PHE A 47 6.49 0.13 -11.09
CA PHE A 47 7.12 0.31 -9.78
C PHE A 47 6.87 -0.91 -8.88
N LEU A 48 5.61 -1.31 -8.71
CA LEU A 48 5.26 -2.44 -7.84
C LEU A 48 5.87 -3.76 -8.33
N ARG A 49 5.89 -4.01 -9.64
CA ARG A 49 6.59 -5.17 -10.23
C ARG A 49 8.09 -5.13 -9.94
N ASN A 50 8.71 -3.96 -10.03
CA ASN A 50 10.13 -3.77 -9.74
C ASN A 50 10.44 -3.95 -8.24
N VAL A 51 9.54 -3.53 -7.34
CA VAL A 51 9.66 -3.79 -5.90
C VAL A 51 9.61 -5.29 -5.60
N ILE A 52 8.72 -6.04 -6.26
CA ILE A 52 8.63 -7.50 -6.11
C ILE A 52 9.93 -8.17 -6.58
N LYS A 53 10.50 -7.69 -7.69
CA LYS A 53 11.79 -8.14 -8.24
C LYS A 53 13.02 -7.58 -7.50
N LYS A 54 12.82 -6.75 -6.47
CA LYS A 54 13.87 -6.04 -5.69
C LYS A 54 14.77 -5.10 -6.52
N LYS A 55 14.29 -4.64 -7.68
CA LYS A 55 15.01 -3.70 -8.55
C LYS A 55 14.87 -2.25 -8.10
N GLU A 56 13.70 -1.90 -7.57
CA GLU A 56 13.42 -0.59 -6.98
C GLU A 56 12.95 -0.75 -5.54
N CYS A 57 13.42 0.09 -4.62
CA CYS A 57 13.02 0.03 -3.22
C CYS A 57 11.88 0.99 -2.90
N VAL A 58 11.15 0.68 -1.84
CA VAL A 58 10.16 1.59 -1.26
C VAL A 58 10.84 2.40 -0.16
N PRO A 59 10.79 3.74 -0.21
CA PRO A 59 11.32 4.57 0.87
C PRO A 59 10.43 4.45 2.12
N PHE A 60 11.05 4.27 3.28
CA PHE A 60 10.34 4.27 4.57
C PHE A 60 10.60 5.60 5.26
N LYS A 61 9.57 6.45 5.36
CA LYS A 61 9.69 7.81 5.92
C LYS A 61 9.11 7.91 7.32
N LYS A 62 7.87 7.45 7.53
CA LYS A 62 7.16 7.61 8.82
C LYS A 62 7.46 6.45 9.76
N TYR A 63 7.46 5.22 9.25
CA TYR A 63 7.70 4.01 10.02
C TYR A 63 9.10 3.47 9.78
N ASN A 64 10.13 4.23 10.18
CA ASN A 64 11.54 3.99 9.82
C ASN A 64 12.40 3.33 10.94
N GLY A 65 11.81 2.95 12.07
CA GLY A 65 12.54 2.34 13.20
C GLY A 65 13.19 1.00 12.86
N GLY A 66 14.52 0.91 13.00
CA GLY A 66 15.29 -0.32 12.78
C GLY A 66 15.39 -0.76 11.31
N ILE A 67 15.18 0.15 10.36
CA ILE A 67 15.24 -0.16 8.93
C ILE A 67 16.64 0.12 8.37
N GLY A 68 17.18 -0.85 7.65
CA GLY A 68 18.47 -0.74 6.98
C GLY A 68 18.49 0.34 5.90
N ARG A 69 19.68 0.89 5.66
CA ARG A 69 19.93 1.84 4.58
C ARG A 69 20.05 1.10 3.25
N CYS A 70 19.56 1.71 2.17
CA CYS A 70 19.62 1.13 0.83
C CYS A 70 20.03 2.20 -0.17
N ALA A 71 20.99 1.89 -1.06
CA ALA A 71 21.44 2.82 -2.09
C ALA A 71 20.30 3.23 -3.04
N GLN A 72 19.36 2.32 -3.33
CA GLN A 72 18.20 2.60 -4.18
C GLN A 72 17.27 3.67 -3.58
N ALA A 73 17.30 3.89 -2.26
CA ALA A 73 16.46 4.88 -1.61
C ALA A 73 16.87 6.32 -1.96
N LYS A 74 18.10 6.51 -2.47
CA LYS A 74 18.63 7.81 -2.91
C LYS A 74 17.75 8.45 -3.98
N GLN A 75 17.13 7.66 -4.86
CA GLN A 75 16.18 8.14 -5.88
C GLN A 75 14.99 8.89 -5.26
N TRP A 76 14.62 8.53 -4.03
CA TRP A 76 13.48 9.10 -3.31
C TRP A 76 13.88 10.19 -2.31
N GLY A 77 15.15 10.61 -2.31
CA GLY A 77 15.72 11.51 -1.31
C GLY A 77 15.72 10.90 0.10
N ALA A 78 15.71 9.57 0.21
CA ALA A 78 15.69 8.87 1.49
C ALA A 78 16.94 7.99 1.65
N SER A 79 17.37 7.76 2.89
CA SER A 79 18.48 6.83 3.18
C SER A 79 17.98 5.39 3.41
N GLN A 80 16.76 5.25 3.92
CA GLN A 80 16.18 3.98 4.37
C GLN A 80 15.09 3.49 3.43
N GLY A 81 15.13 2.19 3.09
CA GLY A 81 14.17 1.59 2.18
C GLY A 81 14.14 0.06 2.26
N ARG A 82 13.02 -0.54 1.86
CA ARG A 82 12.82 -2.01 1.83
C ARG A 82 11.97 -2.45 0.63
N TRP A 83 11.89 -3.76 0.43
CA TRP A 83 11.05 -4.41 -0.59
C TRP A 83 9.90 -5.22 0.03
N PRO A 84 8.79 -4.59 0.44
CA PRO A 84 7.66 -5.29 1.05
C PRO A 84 6.83 -6.05 0.01
N LYS A 85 7.28 -7.24 -0.39
CA LYS A 85 6.65 -8.09 -1.42
C LYS A 85 5.15 -8.32 -1.21
N LYS A 86 4.74 -8.63 0.03
CA LYS A 86 3.33 -8.91 0.34
C LYS A 86 2.45 -7.69 0.08
N SER A 87 2.84 -6.52 0.60
CA SER A 87 2.10 -5.26 0.40
C SER A 87 2.07 -4.85 -1.08
N ALA A 88 3.18 -5.02 -1.81
CA ALA A 88 3.25 -4.69 -3.22
C ALA A 88 2.29 -5.54 -4.07
N ASN A 89 2.19 -6.85 -3.82
CA ASN A 89 1.23 -7.72 -4.52
C ASN A 89 -0.21 -7.24 -4.33
N PHE A 90 -0.63 -6.98 -3.08
CA PHE A 90 -1.99 -6.53 -2.82
C PHE A 90 -2.32 -5.17 -3.45
N LEU A 91 -1.36 -4.24 -3.47
CA LEU A 91 -1.55 -2.95 -4.14
C LEU A 91 -1.63 -3.11 -5.66
N LEU A 92 -0.88 -4.06 -6.24
CA LEU A 92 -0.94 -4.35 -7.66
C LEU A 92 -2.32 -4.89 -8.05
N ASP A 93 -2.87 -5.81 -7.26
CA ASP A 93 -4.23 -6.33 -7.48
C ASP A 93 -5.30 -5.23 -7.31
N LEU A 94 -5.12 -4.33 -6.34
CA LEU A 94 -6.03 -3.20 -6.14
C LEU A 94 -6.00 -2.22 -7.33
N LEU A 95 -4.83 -1.93 -7.90
CA LEU A 95 -4.69 -1.05 -9.05
C LEU A 95 -5.27 -1.67 -10.33
N LYS A 96 -5.08 -2.98 -10.55
CA LYS A 96 -5.73 -3.69 -11.67
C LYS A 96 -7.26 -3.66 -11.58
N ASN A 97 -7.79 -3.76 -10.36
CA ASN A 97 -9.23 -3.61 -10.14
C ASN A 97 -9.69 -2.16 -10.43
N ALA A 98 -8.90 -1.15 -10.04
CA ALA A 98 -9.19 0.25 -10.36
C ALA A 98 -9.16 0.52 -11.88
N GLU A 99 -8.21 -0.08 -12.59
CA GLU A 99 -8.11 -0.05 -14.06
C GLU A 99 -9.35 -0.68 -14.71
N SER A 100 -9.76 -1.86 -14.25
CA SER A 100 -10.98 -2.52 -14.75
C SER A 100 -12.24 -1.65 -14.53
N ASN A 101 -12.34 -0.98 -13.39
CA ASN A 101 -13.43 -0.04 -13.10
C ASN A 101 -13.39 1.22 -13.98
N ALA A 102 -12.20 1.66 -14.40
CA ALA A 102 -12.04 2.79 -15.30
C ALA A 102 -12.45 2.43 -16.73
N LEU A 103 -12.03 1.25 -17.20
CA LEU A 103 -12.43 0.71 -18.50
C LEU A 103 -13.96 0.54 -18.59
N PHE A 104 -14.59 0.03 -17.52
CA PHE A 104 -16.05 -0.08 -17.46
C PHE A 104 -16.76 1.29 -17.59
N LYS A 105 -16.13 2.37 -17.15
CA LYS A 105 -16.64 3.74 -17.30
C LYS A 105 -16.32 4.39 -18.65
N GLY A 106 -15.60 3.68 -19.54
CA GLY A 106 -15.14 4.23 -20.82
C GLY A 106 -14.01 5.25 -20.68
N LEU A 107 -13.24 5.20 -19.58
CA LEU A 107 -12.06 6.06 -19.39
C LEU A 107 -10.82 5.40 -20.01
N GLU A 108 -9.97 6.19 -20.64
CA GLU A 108 -8.70 5.72 -21.21
C GLU A 108 -7.69 5.41 -20.10
N ALA A 109 -7.19 4.17 -20.07
CA ALA A 109 -6.33 3.67 -19.00
C ALA A 109 -4.96 4.36 -18.95
N ASP A 110 -4.44 4.82 -20.09
CA ASP A 110 -3.10 5.39 -20.22
C ASP A 110 -2.97 6.77 -19.55
N HIS A 111 -4.06 7.53 -19.53
CA HIS A 111 -4.10 8.86 -18.91
C HIS A 111 -4.47 8.84 -17.43
N LEU A 112 -4.68 7.67 -16.83
CA LEU A 112 -5.05 7.56 -15.43
C LEU A 112 -3.88 7.89 -14.50
N VAL A 113 -4.17 8.75 -13.52
CA VAL A 113 -3.24 9.16 -12.47
C VAL A 113 -3.84 8.83 -11.10
N ILE A 114 -2.98 8.37 -10.18
CA ILE A 114 -3.36 8.11 -8.80
C ILE A 114 -3.37 9.44 -8.04
N ASP A 115 -4.55 10.03 -7.87
CA ASP A 115 -4.73 11.25 -7.08
C ASP A 115 -4.60 10.97 -5.57
N HIS A 116 -5.43 10.07 -5.06
CA HIS A 116 -5.54 9.79 -3.63
C HIS A 116 -5.45 8.31 -3.31
N ILE A 117 -4.63 7.98 -2.32
CA ILE A 117 -4.54 6.66 -1.73
C ILE A 117 -4.50 6.82 -0.22
N SER A 118 -5.34 6.04 0.47
CA SER A 118 -5.43 6.04 1.92
C SER A 118 -5.36 4.61 2.45
N VAL A 119 -4.76 4.49 3.63
CA VAL A 119 -4.47 3.22 4.27
C VAL A 119 -4.83 3.38 5.76
N SER A 120 -5.91 2.72 6.20
CA SER A 120 -6.36 2.80 7.60
C SER A 120 -6.23 1.46 8.34
N ARG A 121 -6.18 1.51 9.67
CA ARG A 121 -5.87 0.34 10.52
C ARG A 121 -7.08 -0.58 10.65
N ALA A 122 -6.85 -1.89 10.53
CA ALA A 122 -7.85 -2.90 10.84
C ALA A 122 -8.08 -3.10 12.33
N ARG A 123 -9.21 -3.75 12.64
CA ARG A 123 -9.35 -4.50 13.89
C ARG A 123 -8.22 -5.53 13.99
N GLN A 124 -7.46 -5.46 15.07
CA GLN A 124 -6.34 -6.35 15.30
C GLN A 124 -6.85 -7.75 15.68
N MET A 125 -6.34 -8.78 14.98
CA MET A 125 -6.60 -10.16 15.36
C MET A 125 -5.68 -10.55 16.52
N ARG A 126 -6.28 -11.08 17.59
CA ARG A 126 -5.56 -11.49 18.80
C ARG A 126 -5.01 -12.90 18.66
N ARG A 127 -3.73 -13.07 19.03
CA ARG A 127 -3.07 -14.37 19.23
C ARG A 127 -2.35 -14.34 20.58
N ARG A 128 -2.07 -15.51 21.15
CA ARG A 128 -1.32 -15.64 22.40
C ARG A 128 0.13 -16.04 22.09
N THR A 129 1.07 -15.54 22.87
CA THR A 129 2.47 -15.98 22.85
C THR A 129 2.91 -16.25 24.27
N TYR A 130 3.41 -17.47 24.49
CA TYR A 130 3.97 -17.89 25.77
C TYR A 130 5.40 -17.38 25.89
N ARG A 131 5.74 -16.86 27.07
CA ARG A 131 7.04 -16.28 27.41
C ARG A 131 7.62 -16.98 28.64
N ALA A 132 8.89 -16.70 28.91
CA ALA A 132 9.59 -17.22 30.09
C ALA A 132 8.81 -16.94 31.39
N HIS A 133 8.95 -17.85 32.34
CA HIS A 133 8.29 -17.81 33.65
C HIS A 133 6.75 -17.80 33.57
N GLY A 134 6.17 -18.54 32.62
CA GLY A 134 4.71 -18.72 32.51
C GLY A 134 3.93 -17.47 32.06
N ARG A 135 4.62 -16.41 31.61
CA ARG A 135 3.97 -15.17 31.17
C ARG A 135 3.24 -15.38 29.83
N ILE A 136 2.01 -14.87 29.73
CA ILE A 136 1.23 -14.87 28.48
C ILE A 136 1.13 -13.43 27.97
N GLN A 137 1.65 -13.19 26.77
CA GLN A 137 1.56 -11.88 26.11
C GLN A 137 0.57 -11.95 24.93
N SER A 138 -0.18 -10.87 24.72
CA SER A 138 -1.01 -10.70 23.52
C SER A 138 -0.11 -10.34 22.33
N LEU A 139 -0.21 -11.10 21.24
CA LEU A 139 0.42 -10.80 19.96
C LEU A 139 -0.64 -10.30 18.98
N TYR A 140 -0.47 -9.05 18.53
CA TYR A 140 -1.35 -8.42 17.57
C TYR A 140 -0.84 -8.65 16.16
N VAL A 141 -1.62 -9.35 15.33
CA VAL A 141 -1.37 -9.36 13.89
C VAL A 141 -1.96 -8.08 13.32
N LEU A 142 -1.10 -7.13 12.96
CA LEU A 142 -1.51 -5.89 12.30
C LEU A 142 -2.03 -6.22 10.89
N SER A 143 -3.35 -6.28 10.73
CA SER A 143 -4.06 -6.28 9.45
C SER A 143 -4.44 -4.85 9.02
N LEU A 144 -4.83 -4.69 7.76
CA LEU A 144 -5.29 -3.43 7.17
C LEU A 144 -6.79 -3.44 6.90
N SER A 145 -7.53 -2.41 7.34
CA SER A 145 -8.95 -2.25 7.00
C SER A 145 -9.36 -0.80 6.91
N TYR A 146 -10.29 -0.57 5.97
CA TYR A 146 -11.05 0.62 5.58
C TYR A 146 -10.36 1.61 4.62
#